data_AF-A0A7J4KF97-F1
#
_entry.id   AF-A0A7J4KF97-F1
#
_cell.length_a   1.000
_cell.length_b   1.000
_cell.length_c   1.000
_cell.angle_alpha   90.00
_cell.angle_beta   90.00
_cell.angle_gamma   90.00
#
_symmetry.space_group_name_H-M   'P 1'
#
loop_
_entity.id
_entity.type
_entity.pdbx_description
1 polymer ?
#
loop_
_entity_poly.entity_id
_entity_poly.type
_entity_poly.pdbx_seq_one_letter_code
_entity_poly.pdbx_strand_id
1 'polypeptide(L)'
;MTDRFIFTKHRTDCYHCHQDADQVIKAVPNQAQVICANCGATRIFVPRIQDVSKEGSYTKIGCYDTWNLVSDATCRNCRTTGPHDLIIGCSHFTVQCRNCGFTHFYKFDLEYMGQCPIEGAE
;
A
#
# COMPACT_ATOMS: atom_id res chain seq x y z
N MET A 1 4.56 -0.05 -20.53
CA MET A 1 4.71 0.96 -19.48
C MET A 1 4.03 0.43 -18.23
N THR A 2 4.80 0.07 -17.22
CA THR A 2 4.26 -0.49 -15.98
C THR A 2 3.64 0.65 -15.18
N ASP A 3 2.33 0.59 -14.96
CA ASP A 3 1.50 1.60 -14.28
C ASP A 3 1.85 1.64 -12.77
N ARG A 4 3.07 2.07 -12.46
CA ARG A 4 3.59 2.21 -11.09
C ARG A 4 2.92 3.44 -10.46
N PHE A 5 1.85 3.21 -9.73
CA PHE A 5 1.08 4.28 -9.09
C PHE A 5 1.86 4.80 -7.88
N ILE A 6 2.27 3.92 -6.97
CA ILE A 6 3.03 4.27 -5.76
C ILE A 6 4.13 3.25 -5.53
N PHE A 7 5.32 3.73 -5.21
CA PHE A 7 6.44 2.93 -4.72
C PHE A 7 7.16 3.71 -3.62
N THR A 8 7.03 3.28 -2.38
CA THR A 8 7.66 3.93 -1.22
C THR A 8 8.14 2.91 -0.21
N LYS A 9 8.86 3.37 0.81
CA LYS A 9 9.33 2.56 1.93
C LYS A 9 8.92 3.22 3.23
N HIS A 10 8.54 2.41 4.19
CA HIS A 10 8.25 2.86 5.54
C HIS A 10 8.98 1.98 6.55
N ARG A 11 9.86 2.57 7.34
CA ARG A 11 10.64 1.85 8.35
C ARG A 11 9.84 1.75 9.64
N THR A 12 9.55 0.54 10.08
CA THR A 12 8.72 0.24 11.26
C THR A 12 8.88 -1.22 11.68
N ASP A 13 8.29 -1.60 12.81
CA ASP A 13 8.25 -2.98 13.28
C ASP A 13 7.50 -3.87 12.28
N CYS A 14 8.14 -4.96 11.86
CA CYS A 14 7.47 -5.96 11.06
C CYS A 14 6.51 -6.78 11.90
N TYR A 15 5.24 -6.83 11.51
CA TYR A 15 4.20 -7.64 12.16
C TYR A 15 4.54 -9.13 12.37
N HIS A 16 5.49 -9.66 11.58
CA HIS A 16 5.87 -11.06 11.62
C HIS A 16 7.17 -11.31 12.38
N CYS A 17 8.26 -10.63 12.00
CA CYS A 17 9.57 -10.87 12.62
C CYS A 17 9.88 -9.96 13.80
N HIS A 18 9.03 -8.96 14.06
CA HIS A 18 9.19 -7.97 15.14
C HIS A 18 10.55 -7.27 15.12
N GLN A 19 11.10 -7.07 13.91
CA GLN A 19 12.32 -6.32 13.69
C GLN A 19 11.95 -4.98 13.06
N ASP A 20 12.64 -3.93 13.48
CA ASP A 20 12.60 -2.63 12.84
C ASP A 20 13.26 -2.73 11.45
N ALA A 21 12.43 -2.73 10.40
CA ALA A 21 12.87 -2.99 9.04
C ALA A 21 12.05 -2.16 8.03
N ASP A 22 12.63 -1.93 6.85
CA ASP A 22 11.94 -1.30 5.75
C ASP A 22 10.75 -2.16 5.29
N GLN A 23 9.56 -1.58 5.31
CA GLN A 23 8.36 -2.12 4.69
C GLN A 23 8.23 -1.48 3.30
N VAL A 24 8.51 -2.26 2.25
CA VAL A 24 8.41 -1.82 0.86
C VAL A 24 6.94 -1.83 0.45
N ILE A 25 6.42 -0.65 0.14
CA ILE A 25 5.02 -0.41 -0.20
C ILE A 25 4.92 -0.18 -1.71
N LYS A 26 4.09 -1.00 -2.38
CA LYS A 26 3.82 -0.87 -3.82
C LYS A 26 2.33 -0.84 -4.04
N ALA A 27 1.81 0.17 -4.73
CA ALA A 27 0.41 0.17 -5.17
C ALA A 27 0.34 0.36 -6.68
N VAL A 28 -0.48 -0.47 -7.32
CA VAL A 28 -0.79 -0.50 -8.76
C VAL A 28 -2.32 -0.63 -8.93
N PRO A 29 -2.92 -0.52 -10.14
CA PRO A 29 -4.37 -0.43 -10.29
C PRO A 29 -5.11 -1.68 -9.82
N ASN A 30 -4.50 -2.83 -9.98
CA ASN A 30 -5.11 -4.12 -9.70
C ASN A 30 -4.66 -4.72 -8.37
N GLN A 31 -3.72 -4.08 -7.66
CA GLN A 31 -3.12 -4.66 -6.45
C GLN A 31 -2.34 -3.62 -5.64
N ALA A 32 -2.30 -3.77 -4.32
CA ALA A 32 -1.30 -3.15 -3.46
C ALA A 32 -0.58 -4.22 -2.64
N GLN A 33 0.69 -3.98 -2.34
CA GLN A 33 1.57 -4.91 -1.62
C GLN A 33 2.37 -4.16 -0.55
N VAL A 34 2.58 -4.82 0.58
CA VAL A 34 3.50 -4.41 1.63
C VAL A 34 4.43 -5.57 1.91
N ILE A 35 5.73 -5.37 1.76
CA ILE A 35 6.76 -6.43 1.86
C ILE A 35 7.80 -6.00 2.89
N CYS A 36 8.02 -6.82 3.91
CA CYS A 36 9.13 -6.61 4.84
C CYS A 36 10.46 -6.94 4.16
N ALA A 37 11.39 -5.98 4.13
CA ALA A 37 12.72 -6.16 3.54
C ALA A 37 13.62 -7.12 4.33
N ASN A 38 13.31 -7.40 5.60
CA ASN A 38 14.10 -8.28 6.45
C ASN A 38 13.68 -9.76 6.32
N CYS A 39 12.39 -10.06 6.47
CA CYS A 39 11.90 -11.45 6.49
C CYS A 39 11.11 -11.87 5.24
N GLY A 40 10.80 -10.94 4.33
CA GLY A 40 10.01 -11.22 3.12
C GLY A 40 8.51 -11.41 3.38
N ALA A 41 8.04 -11.15 4.61
CA ALA A 41 6.62 -11.17 4.94
C ALA A 41 5.85 -10.22 4.03
N THR A 42 4.90 -10.76 3.27
CA THR A 42 4.21 -10.04 2.19
C THR A 42 2.71 -10.06 2.42
N ARG A 43 2.10 -8.87 2.43
CA ARG A 43 0.64 -8.66 2.43
C ARG A 43 0.19 -8.14 1.09
N ILE A 44 -0.84 -8.77 0.54
CA ILE A 44 -1.48 -8.36 -0.71
C ILE A 44 -2.88 -7.83 -0.42
N PHE A 45 -3.18 -6.70 -1.06
CA PHE A 45 -4.47 -6.05 -1.03
C PHE A 45 -5.01 -5.94 -2.47
N VAL A 46 -6.28 -6.26 -2.66
CA VAL A 46 -6.96 -6.18 -3.97
C VAL A 46 -7.98 -5.05 -3.98
N PRO A 47 -8.19 -4.37 -5.12
CA PRO A 47 -9.17 -3.31 -5.25
C PRO A 47 -10.57 -3.79 -4.82
N ARG A 48 -11.24 -2.95 -4.03
CA ARG A 48 -12.64 -3.18 -3.63
C ARG A 48 -13.55 -2.14 -4.24
N ILE A 49 -13.22 -0.86 -4.07
CA ILE A 49 -14.04 0.29 -4.49
C ILE A 49 -13.09 1.40 -4.96
N GLN A 50 -13.50 2.12 -6.01
CA GLN A 50 -12.91 3.40 -6.41
C GLN A 50 -14.00 4.45 -6.27
N ASP A 51 -13.69 5.57 -5.63
CA ASP A 51 -14.64 6.64 -5.39
C ASP A 51 -13.97 8.01 -5.51
N VAL A 52 -14.73 9.03 -5.92
CA VAL A 52 -14.30 10.44 -6.01
C VAL A 52 -14.88 11.25 -4.84
N SER A 53 -15.53 10.59 -3.88
CA SER A 53 -16.28 11.21 -2.78
C SER A 53 -15.45 11.49 -1.52
N LYS A 54 -15.85 12.53 -0.78
CA LYS A 54 -15.19 13.19 0.37
C LYS A 54 -14.49 12.28 1.40
N GLU A 55 -13.40 12.83 1.95
CA GLU A 55 -12.58 12.31 3.06
C GLU A 55 -13.38 11.54 4.12
N GLY A 56 -12.89 10.35 4.49
CA GLY A 56 -13.24 9.68 5.76
C GLY A 56 -14.16 8.44 5.70
N SER A 57 -14.67 8.01 4.54
CA SER A 57 -15.82 7.08 4.55
C SER A 57 -15.56 5.57 4.72
N TYR A 58 -14.32 5.05 4.73
CA TYR A 58 -14.14 3.58 4.60
C TYR A 58 -13.07 2.92 5.45
N THR A 59 -12.40 3.64 6.35
CA THR A 59 -11.40 3.03 7.23
C THR A 59 -12.08 2.49 8.48
N LYS A 60 -12.57 1.23 8.44
CA LYS A 60 -12.93 0.54 9.69
C LYS A 60 -11.67 0.42 10.55
N ILE A 61 -11.76 0.86 11.81
CA ILE A 61 -10.72 0.72 12.84
C ILE A 61 -10.33 -0.78 12.88
N GLY A 62 -9.13 -1.08 12.40
CA GLY A 62 -8.60 -2.45 12.33
C GLY A 62 -7.86 -2.83 13.60
N CYS A 63 -7.51 -4.11 13.73
CA CYS A 63 -6.90 -4.72 14.92
C CYS A 63 -5.48 -4.20 15.29
N TYR A 64 -4.89 -3.28 14.51
CA TYR A 64 -3.50 -2.82 14.64
C TYR A 64 -3.35 -1.34 14.27
N ASP A 65 -2.19 -0.76 14.59
CA ASP A 65 -1.80 0.61 14.20
C ASP A 65 -2.00 0.86 12.71
N THR A 66 -2.58 2.02 12.41
CA THR A 66 -2.80 2.47 11.04
C THR A 66 -1.65 3.37 10.63
N TRP A 67 -0.96 3.04 9.54
CA TRP A 67 0.08 3.88 8.98
C TRP A 67 -0.54 4.95 8.09
N ASN A 68 -0.29 6.21 8.42
CA ASN A 68 -0.66 7.35 7.61
C ASN A 68 0.60 7.90 6.96
N LEU A 69 0.75 7.67 5.66
CA LEU A 69 1.94 8.02 4.89
C LEU A 69 1.56 8.93 3.73
N VAL A 70 2.53 9.68 3.22
CA VAL A 70 2.37 10.51 2.02
C VAL A 70 3.39 10.06 1.00
N SER A 71 2.94 9.88 -0.24
CA SER A 71 3.82 9.57 -1.37
C SER A 71 3.37 10.33 -2.59
N ASP A 72 4.32 10.82 -3.37
CA ASP A 72 4.03 11.42 -4.67
C ASP A 72 3.75 10.33 -5.70
N ALA A 73 2.70 10.55 -6.49
CA ALA A 73 2.22 9.62 -7.50
C ALA A 73 1.45 10.38 -8.59
N THR A 74 1.40 9.81 -9.80
CA THR A 74 0.55 10.33 -10.88
C THR A 74 -0.87 9.80 -10.71
N CYS A 75 -1.83 10.68 -10.45
CA CYS A 75 -3.22 10.30 -10.23
C CYS A 75 -3.86 9.72 -11.51
N ARG A 76 -4.63 8.63 -11.41
CA ARG A 76 -5.32 8.05 -12.58
C ARG A 76 -6.52 8.87 -13.05
N ASN A 77 -7.15 9.58 -12.12
CA ASN A 77 -8.35 10.36 -12.41
C ASN A 77 -7.99 11.72 -13.03
N CYS A 78 -7.23 12.57 -12.31
CA CYS A 78 -6.88 13.91 -12.78
C CYS A 78 -5.55 14.00 -13.56
N ARG A 79 -4.81 12.89 -13.68
CA ARG A 79 -3.51 12.80 -14.40
C ARG A 79 -2.41 13.73 -13.89
N THR A 80 -2.64 14.41 -12.76
CA THR A 80 -1.67 15.29 -12.13
C THR A 80 -0.76 14.47 -11.22
N THR A 81 0.54 14.69 -11.32
CA THR A 81 1.52 14.16 -10.36
C THR A 81 1.54 15.04 -9.12
N GLY A 82 1.37 14.43 -7.95
CA GLY A 82 1.36 15.15 -6.68
C GLY A 82 1.14 14.23 -5.49
N PRO A 83 0.96 14.81 -4.29
CA PRO A 83 0.89 14.05 -3.05
C PRO A 83 -0.38 13.21 -2.99
N HIS A 84 -0.20 11.94 -2.63
CA HIS A 84 -1.26 11.00 -2.31
C HIS A 84 -1.12 10.53 -0.86
N ASP A 85 -2.25 10.52 -0.15
CA ASP A 85 -2.34 9.96 1.19
C ASP A 85 -2.50 8.45 1.10
N LEU A 86 -1.68 7.75 1.88
CA LEU A 86 -1.71 6.30 2.03
C LEU A 86 -2.15 5.98 3.45
N ILE A 87 -3.26 5.26 3.58
CA ILE A 87 -3.76 4.77 4.87
C ILE A 87 -3.66 3.26 4.81
N ILE A 88 -2.70 2.69 5.53
CA ILE A 88 -2.40 1.26 5.50
C ILE A 88 -2.71 0.69 6.87
N GLY A 89 -3.69 -0.20 6.94
CA GLY A 89 -4.00 -0.97 8.13
C GLY A 89 -3.85 -2.46 7.88
N CYS A 90 -4.21 -3.27 8.88
CA CYS A 90 -4.08 -4.71 8.79
C CYS A 90 -4.94 -5.34 7.69
N SER A 91 -6.15 -4.81 7.45
CA SER A 91 -7.13 -5.40 6.53
C SER A 91 -7.53 -4.46 5.38
N HIS A 92 -6.95 -3.26 5.33
CA HIS A 92 -7.30 -2.24 4.35
C HIS A 92 -6.05 -1.46 3.91
N PHE A 93 -6.08 -1.01 2.66
CA PHE A 93 -5.12 -0.07 2.11
C PHE A 93 -5.92 0.96 1.32
N THR A 94 -5.74 2.23 1.63
CA THR A 94 -6.37 3.34 0.89
C THR A 94 -5.31 4.21 0.26
N VAL A 95 -5.53 4.59 -1.00
CA VAL A 95 -4.77 5.66 -1.67
C VAL A 95 -5.72 6.80 -2.00
N GLN A 96 -5.46 8.01 -1.54
CA GLN A 96 -6.24 9.18 -1.88
C GLN A 96 -5.39 10.25 -2.56
N CYS A 97 -5.86 10.76 -3.69
CA CYS A 97 -5.24 11.90 -4.37
C CYS A 97 -5.67 13.21 -3.71
N ARG A 98 -4.71 13.99 -3.18
CA ARG A 98 -5.01 15.31 -2.59
C ARG A 98 -5.52 16.35 -3.59
N ASN A 99 -5.23 16.17 -4.89
CA ASN A 99 -5.61 17.13 -5.92
C ASN A 99 -7.10 17.03 -6.32
N CYS A 100 -7.62 15.81 -6.50
CA CYS A 100 -8.98 15.60 -7.01
C CYS A 100 -9.88 14.75 -6.10
N GLY A 101 -9.40 14.34 -4.93
CA GLY A 101 -10.15 13.49 -4.00
C GLY A 101 -10.33 12.04 -4.46
N PHE A 102 -9.79 11.66 -5.62
CA PHE A 102 -9.87 10.28 -6.11
C PHE A 102 -9.26 9.33 -5.11
N THR A 103 -10.09 8.43 -4.60
CA THR A 103 -9.74 7.50 -3.54
C THR A 103 -9.91 6.06 -4.03
N HIS A 104 -8.84 5.29 -3.88
CA HIS A 104 -8.80 3.89 -4.23
C HIS A 104 -8.70 3.05 -2.96
N PHE A 105 -9.73 2.25 -2.72
CA PHE A 105 -9.81 1.35 -1.58
C PHE A 105 -9.45 -0.07 -2.00
N TYR A 106 -8.45 -0.62 -1.34
CA TYR A 106 -8.06 -2.01 -1.44
C TYR A 106 -8.43 -2.73 -0.14
N LYS A 107 -8.95 -3.95 -0.27
CA LYS A 107 -9.17 -4.88 0.86
C LYS A 107 -8.02 -5.87 0.93
N PHE A 108 -7.72 -6.36 2.12
CA PHE A 108 -6.83 -7.49 2.29
C PHE A 108 -7.34 -8.71 1.50
N ASP A 109 -6.41 -9.42 0.87
CA ASP A 109 -6.68 -10.61 0.08
C ASP A 109 -5.93 -11.82 0.63
N LEU A 110 -4.60 -11.73 0.68
CA LEU A 110 -3.75 -12.81 1.13
C LEU A 110 -2.49 -12.30 1.82
N GLU A 111 -1.95 -13.12 2.72
CA GLU A 111 -0.66 -12.93 3.36
C GLU A 111 0.16 -14.19 3.15
N TYR A 112 1.42 -14.04 2.75
CA TYR A 112 2.33 -15.15 2.60
C TYR A 112 3.76 -14.75 2.92
N MET A 113 4.58 -15.76 3.20
CA MET A 113 6.01 -15.63 3.36
C MET A 113 6.65 -16.14 2.09
N GLY A 114 7.16 -15.23 1.28
CA GLY A 114 7.89 -15.56 0.06
C GLY A 114 9.24 -14.88 0.09
N GLN A 115 10.25 -15.54 0.63
CA GLN A 115 11.61 -15.26 0.18
C GLN A 115 11.65 -15.75 -1.27
N CYS A 116 11.72 -14.83 -2.23
CA CYS A 116 11.91 -15.22 -3.63
C CYS A 116 13.27 -15.91 -3.73
N PRO A 117 13.37 -17.25 -3.94
CA PRO A 117 14.66 -17.95 -3.87
C PRO A 117 15.50 -17.75 -5.14
N ILE A 118 15.18 -16.76 -5.98
CA ILE A 118 15.68 -16.65 -7.37
C ILE A 118 16.61 -15.45 -7.58
N GLU A 119 17.17 -14.86 -6.52
CA GLU A 119 18.28 -13.90 -6.60
C GLU A 119 19.60 -14.55 -6.13
N GLY A 120 19.88 -15.78 -6.59
CA GLY A 120 21.08 -16.54 -6.23
C GLY A 120 21.50 -17.61 -7.23
N ALA A 121 21.11 -17.48 -8.51
CA ALA A 121 21.72 -18.26 -9.58
C ALA A 121 22.66 -17.33 -10.35
N GLU A 122 23.89 -17.25 -9.84
CA GLU A 122 25.07 -16.80 -10.57
C GLU A 122 25.41 -17.79 -11.68
#